data_AF-A0A8S9PES8-F1
#
_entry.id   AF-A0A8S9PES8-F1
#
_cell.length_a   1.000
_cell.length_b   1.000
_cell.length_c   1.000
_cell.angle_alpha   90.00
_cell.angle_beta   90.00
_cell.angle_gamma   90.00
#
_symmetry.space_group_name_H-M   'P 1'
#
loop_
_entity.id
_entity.type
_entity.pdbx_description
1 polymer ?
#
loop_
_entity_poly.entity_id
_entity_poly.type
_entity_poly.pdbx_seq_one_letter_code
_entity_poly.pdbx_strand_id
1 'polypeptide(L)'
;MMRNKPTNLPATNGGRVSGAGGGGRESGGHDWEMRPGGMLVQKRNPDSDPVGAKPPPMVRVRVKYGSVYHEISISPHASFG
;
A
#
# COMPACT_ATOMS: atom_id res chain seq x y z
N MET A 1 37.59 21.76 -27.14
CA MET A 1 38.52 20.79 -26.51
C MET A 1 37.88 20.31 -25.21
N MET A 2 37.58 19.02 -25.12
CA MET A 2 36.77 18.42 -24.05
C MET A 2 37.71 17.96 -22.92
N ARG A 3 37.46 18.36 -21.67
CA ARG A 3 38.17 17.81 -20.49
C ARG A 3 37.27 16.76 -19.83
N ASN A 4 37.70 15.51 -19.83
CA ASN A 4 37.04 14.38 -19.18
C ASN A 4 37.72 14.07 -17.83
N LYS A 5 36.92 14.02 -16.77
CA LYS A 5 37.35 13.66 -15.40
C LYS A 5 37.11 12.15 -15.19
N PRO A 6 38.05 11.38 -14.64
CA PRO A 6 37.84 9.95 -14.40
C PRO A 6 36.94 9.74 -13.18
N THR A 7 35.89 8.93 -13.36
CA THR A 7 35.03 8.40 -12.29
C THR A 7 35.79 7.31 -11.54
N ASN A 8 36.05 7.54 -10.25
CA ASN A 8 36.62 6.55 -9.35
C ASN A 8 35.49 5.61 -8.89
N LEU A 9 35.55 4.33 -9.24
CA LEU A 9 34.67 3.30 -8.70
C LEU A 9 35.35 2.68 -7.48
N PRO A 10 34.68 2.55 -6.31
CA PRO A 10 35.28 1.85 -5.18
C PRO A 10 35.33 0.34 -5.44
N ALA A 11 36.47 -0.26 -5.13
CA ALA A 11 36.72 -1.69 -5.24
C ALA A 11 35.85 -2.50 -4.26
N THR A 12 35.17 -3.52 -4.76
CA THR A 12 34.42 -4.49 -3.95
C THR A 12 35.42 -5.43 -3.26
N ASN A 13 35.73 -5.17 -1.99
CA ASN A 13 36.45 -6.13 -1.15
C ASN A 13 35.45 -7.07 -0.49
N GLY A 14 35.46 -8.33 -0.94
CA GLY A 14 34.76 -9.43 -0.29
C GLY A 14 35.43 -9.78 1.04
N GLY A 15 34.66 -9.75 2.12
CA GLY A 15 35.04 -10.26 3.44
C GLY A 15 33.84 -10.96 4.09
N ARG A 16 33.93 -12.28 4.25
CA ARG A 16 32.97 -13.11 4.97
C ARG A 16 33.28 -13.08 6.47
N VAL A 17 32.30 -12.75 7.32
CA VAL A 17 32.18 -13.09 8.76
C VAL A 17 30.69 -12.89 9.08
N SER A 18 29.90 -13.96 9.09
CA SER A 18 29.44 -14.71 10.27
C SER A 18 28.62 -13.92 11.30
N GLY A 19 27.34 -14.30 11.41
CA GLY A 19 26.66 -14.41 12.70
C GLY A 19 25.91 -13.17 13.20
N ALA A 20 24.77 -13.48 13.82
CA ALA A 20 23.95 -12.65 14.69
C ALA A 20 22.97 -11.66 14.03
N GLY A 21 21.71 -12.10 14.00
CA GLY A 21 20.59 -11.44 14.69
C GLY A 21 20.38 -9.94 14.52
N GLY A 22 19.18 -9.58 14.08
CA GLY A 22 18.56 -8.28 14.36
C GLY A 22 18.92 -7.19 13.37
N GLY A 23 17.92 -6.77 12.60
CA GLY A 23 18.04 -5.64 11.70
C GLY A 23 16.80 -5.55 10.85
N GLY A 24 15.72 -5.06 11.46
CA GLY A 24 14.49 -4.68 10.78
C GLY A 24 14.86 -3.77 9.62
N ARG A 25 14.86 -4.33 8.42
CA ARG A 25 15.01 -3.57 7.20
C ARG A 25 13.65 -2.93 7.00
N GLU A 26 13.58 -1.64 7.23
CA GLU A 26 12.52 -0.79 6.71
C GLU A 26 12.38 -1.04 5.20
N SER A 27 11.56 -2.03 4.86
CA SER A 27 11.07 -2.22 3.52
C SER A 27 9.97 -1.19 3.37
N GLY A 28 10.19 -0.17 2.54
CA GLY A 28 9.15 0.72 2.04
C GLY A 28 8.12 -0.02 1.17
N GLY A 29 7.60 -1.13 1.67
CA GLY A 29 6.45 -1.83 1.13
C GLY A 29 5.28 -1.43 1.99
N HIS A 30 4.33 -0.72 1.37
CA HIS A 30 2.97 -0.55 1.87
C HIS A 30 2.53 -1.74 2.74
N ASP A 31 1.97 -1.48 3.93
CA ASP A 31 1.48 -2.47 4.89
C ASP A 31 0.32 -3.31 4.31
N TRP A 32 0.65 -4.17 3.34
CA TRP A 32 -0.24 -5.12 2.71
C TRP A 32 -0.17 -6.42 3.50
N GLU A 33 -1.31 -6.82 4.03
CA GLU A 33 -1.49 -8.10 4.70
C GLU A 33 -2.06 -9.12 3.70
N MET A 34 -1.39 -10.26 3.54
CA MET A 34 -1.91 -11.35 2.74
C MET A 34 -2.98 -12.12 3.53
N ARG A 35 -4.18 -12.21 2.95
CA ARG A 35 -5.32 -12.99 3.47
C ARG A 35 -5.49 -14.27 2.65
N PRO A 36 -6.18 -15.29 3.20
CA PRO A 36 -6.50 -16.51 2.47
C PRO A 36 -7.14 -16.21 1.11
N GLY A 37 -6.86 -17.07 0.12
CA GLY A 37 -7.32 -16.84 -1.26
C GLY A 37 -6.48 -15.83 -2.06
N GLY A 38 -5.36 -15.36 -1.51
CA GLY A 38 -4.43 -14.47 -2.21
C GLY A 38 -4.85 -13.00 -2.22
N MET A 39 -5.79 -12.61 -1.36
CA MET A 39 -6.22 -11.21 -1.21
C MET A 39 -5.16 -10.42 -0.44
N LEU A 40 -4.76 -9.27 -0.98
CA LEU A 40 -3.88 -8.33 -0.27
C LEU A 40 -4.74 -7.20 0.33
N VAL A 41 -4.61 -6.99 1.64
CA VAL A 41 -5.36 -5.98 2.39
C VAL A 41 -4.41 -4.90 2.89
N GLN A 42 -4.62 -3.66 2.45
CA GLN A 42 -3.86 -2.51 2.97
C GLN A 42 -4.59 -1.89 4.16
N LYS A 43 -3.85 -1.64 5.25
CA LYS A 43 -4.36 -0.80 6.33
C LYS A 43 -4.41 0.66 5.87
N ARG A 44 -5.58 1.30 6.00
CA ARG A 44 -5.71 2.75 5.81
C ARG A 44 -5.19 3.46 7.05
N ASN A 45 -4.29 4.42 6.89
CA ASN A 45 -3.84 5.27 7.98
C ASN A 45 -4.86 6.41 8.17
N PRO A 46 -5.61 6.46 9.29
CA PRO A 46 -6.59 7.53 9.52
C PRO A 46 -5.97 8.92 9.57
N ASP A 47 -4.67 9.01 9.89
CA ASP A 47 -3.93 10.28 9.94
C ASP A 47 -3.30 10.66 8.58
N SER A 48 -3.41 9.79 7.57
CA SER A 48 -2.96 10.11 6.20
C SER A 48 -3.95 10.96 5.43
N ASP A 49 -5.20 11.02 5.90
CA ASP A 49 -6.18 11.94 5.35
C ASP A 49 -5.81 13.37 5.76
N PRO A 50 -5.86 14.34 4.83
CA PRO A 50 -5.61 15.75 5.16
C PRO A 50 -6.52 16.19 6.32
N VAL A 51 -5.98 17.00 7.24
CA VAL A 51 -6.77 17.56 8.35
C VAL A 51 -8.00 18.29 7.78
N GLY A 52 -9.19 17.82 8.15
CA GLY A 52 -10.46 18.36 7.63
C GLY A 52 -10.97 17.70 6.33
N ALA A 53 -10.38 16.59 5.91
CA ALA A 53 -10.92 15.78 4.81
C ALA A 53 -12.38 15.38 5.11
N LYS A 54 -13.24 15.55 4.10
CA LYS A 54 -14.64 15.12 4.24
C LYS A 54 -14.71 13.60 4.32
N PRO A 55 -15.59 13.04 5.15
CA PRO A 55 -15.78 11.59 5.18
C PRO A 55 -16.17 11.08 3.79
N PRO A 56 -15.74 9.87 3.39
CA PRO A 56 -16.11 9.29 2.11
C PRO A 56 -17.64 9.25 1.95
N PRO A 57 -18.18 9.55 0.76
CA PRO A 57 -19.61 9.56 0.54
C PRO A 57 -20.21 8.14 0.63
N MET A 58 -21.49 8.04 0.97
CA MET A 58 -22.23 6.78 0.88
C MET A 58 -22.27 6.29 -0.57
N VAL A 59 -22.15 4.98 -0.74
CA VAL A 59 -22.25 4.35 -2.07
C VAL A 59 -23.72 4.13 -2.38
N ARG A 60 -24.19 4.68 -3.51
CA ARG A 60 -25.56 4.47 -4.00
C ARG A 60 -25.60 3.26 -4.93
N VAL A 61 -26.34 2.24 -4.55
CA VAL A 61 -26.54 1.04 -5.36
C VAL A 61 -27.95 1.06 -5.93
N ARG A 62 -28.03 0.94 -7.26
CA ARG A 62 -29.30 0.81 -7.99
C ARG A 62 -29.41 -0.59 -8.56
N VAL A 63 -30.46 -1.30 -8.18
CA VAL A 63 -30.76 -2.64 -8.67
C VAL A 63 -32.05 -2.60 -9.46
N LYS A 64 -32.04 -3.22 -10.65
CA LYS A 64 -33.22 -3.38 -11.49
C LYS A 64 -33.55 -4.86 -11.65
N TYR A 65 -34.82 -5.20 -11.47
CA TYR A 65 -35.34 -6.53 -11.76
C TYR A 65 -36.72 -6.41 -12.43
N GLY A 66 -36.82 -6.84 -13.69
CA GLY A 66 -38.00 -6.59 -14.51
C GLY A 66 -38.32 -5.09 -14.61
N SER A 67 -39.54 -4.71 -14.21
CA SER A 67 -40.00 -3.32 -14.13
C SER A 67 -39.73 -2.64 -12.78
N VAL A 68 -39.13 -3.34 -11.82
CA VAL A 68 -38.88 -2.85 -10.46
C VAL A 68 -37.48 -2.26 -10.34
N TYR A 69 -37.39 -1.15 -9.59
CA TYR A 69 -36.16 -0.45 -9.26
C TYR A 69 -36.02 -0.34 -7.74
N HIS A 70 -34.86 -0.71 -7.23
CA HIS A 70 -34.50 -0.48 -5.83
C HIS A 70 -33.24 0.38 -5.78
N GLU A 71 -33.27 1.39 -4.92
CA GLU A 71 -32.11 2.21 -4.60
C GLU A 71 -31.80 2.08 -3.11
N ILE A 72 -30.56 1.74 -2.77
CA ILE A 72 -30.07 1.67 -1.40
C ILE A 72 -28.77 2.46 -1.28
N SER A 73 -28.55 3.05 -0.11
CA SER A 73 -27.27 3.68 0.25
C SER A 73 -26.55 2.79 1.24
N ILE A 74 -25.29 2.45 0.94
CA ILE A 74 -24.45 1.61 1.79
C ILE A 74 -23.21 2.38 2.28
N SER A 75 -22.68 1.97 3.42
CA SER A 75 -21.42 2.50 3.95
C SER A 75 -20.28 2.26 2.96
N PRO A 76 -19.36 3.23 2.76
CA PRO A 76 -18.14 3.02 1.98
C PRO A 76 -17.09 2.18 2.73
N HIS A 77 -17.35 1.86 4.01
CA HIS A 77 -16.48 1.02 4.83
C HIS A 77 -16.95 -0.44 4.77
N ALA A 78 -16.01 -1.35 4.52
CA ALA A 78 -16.23 -2.79 4.56
C ALA A 78 -15.12 -3.43 5.41
N SER A 79 -15.47 -4.49 6.14
CA SER A 79 -14.52 -5.33 6.86
C SER A 79 -14.15 -6.55 6.04
N PHE A 80 -12.95 -7.07 6.26
CA PHE A 80 -12.56 -8.39 5.77
C PHE A 80 -12.93 -9.40 6.87
N GLY A 81 -13.72 -10.42 6.51
CA GLY A 81 -14.20 -11.46 7.44
C GLY A 81 -13.08 -12.32 8.03
#